data_AF-A0A7Y5LRE1-F1
#
_entry.id   AF-A0A7Y5LRE1-F1
#
_cell.length_a   1.000
_cell.length_b   1.000
_cell.length_c   1.000
_cell.angle_alpha   90.00
_cell.angle_beta   90.00
_cell.angle_gamma   90.00
#
_symmetry.space_group_name_H-M   'P 1'
#
loop_
_entity.id
_entity.type
_entity.pdbx_description
1 polymer ?
#
loop_
_entity_poly.entity_id
_entity_poly.type
_entity_poly.pdbx_seq_one_letter_code
_entity_poly.pdbx_strand_id
1 'polypeptide(L)'
;MNSFSVWAADKSGVIRKDETWEGVITVTGDVTIPEGITVRIRPNTLIRFMANQDDEAGGIDVAKSELIVEGILRAEGQEKFQIRFTSSNFTDPGEKGSTLQPQAGDWYGLIFRRGEDRSILSNCVIEFAYDGITCINSAPRIFRNRIEGNYWNGILCDIMSTPKINNNQIQNNGYAGINAKINSSPSINANEITGNRYGVLVQDVSKPLIGDTRLGENSGKNAIYNNLEFNLYNHTKNVVYAQRNDWGDNFNADRFIHDDDENNKFGLVVFTPVYSTGNISYLEFKNIAADAPTDTKAEQEKRRKEIEDLKRQLAQAKPTDKAGGAGLTESERQKRAEDARKEKERLALLEEQLKQQEQIRIEQERRLALQKQQEEDQKKTAAAATVKQPVVTVNKEAAATITTTTPDASTTNAASAGTAPKPVESKPAAPVFVPTKMANELDNNPKALQKVSPVMPDLAKKAKLNGTVSMRVLVGTDGKPEEIYVSKRIGNKDWDQMINDAAIAAVKQWLFEQGLSGGVPVKYWTVVTVLMK
;
A
#
# COMPACT_ATOMS: atom_id res chain seq x y z
N MET A 1 -49.71 11.23 -9.32
CA MET A 1 -48.32 10.73 -9.42
C MET A 1 -47.69 11.00 -8.07
N ASN A 2 -47.43 9.96 -7.28
CA ASN A 2 -46.87 10.09 -5.93
C ASN A 2 -45.41 10.55 -6.02
N SER A 3 -45.12 11.65 -5.33
CA SER A 3 -43.79 12.15 -5.03
C SER A 3 -43.13 11.19 -4.03
N PHE A 4 -42.06 10.50 -4.44
CA PHE A 4 -41.18 9.80 -3.51
C PHE A 4 -40.23 10.82 -2.89
N SER A 5 -40.56 11.29 -1.69
CA SER A 5 -39.60 11.95 -0.81
C SER A 5 -38.68 10.87 -0.23
N VAL A 6 -37.43 10.80 -0.70
CA VAL A 6 -36.40 9.90 -0.15
C VAL A 6 -35.90 10.54 1.15
N TRP A 7 -36.40 10.07 2.29
CA TRP A 7 -35.89 10.50 3.59
C TRP A 7 -34.51 9.85 3.78
N ALA A 8 -33.45 10.66 3.85
CA ALA A 8 -32.17 10.21 4.39
C ALA A 8 -32.42 9.73 5.82
N ALA A 9 -31.97 8.51 6.15
CA ALA A 9 -32.05 8.03 7.52
C ALA A 9 -30.79 8.49 8.26
N ASP A 10 -30.95 9.42 9.20
CA ASP A 10 -29.86 9.86 10.05
C ASP A 10 -29.52 8.75 11.08
N LYS A 11 -28.22 8.52 11.30
CA LYS A 11 -27.69 7.49 12.19
C LYS A 11 -26.67 8.10 13.15
N SER A 12 -26.85 7.84 14.43
CA SER A 12 -25.92 8.12 15.53
C SER A 12 -26.31 7.28 16.74
N GLY A 13 -25.41 7.18 17.72
CA GLY A 13 -25.57 6.44 18.96
C GLY A 13 -25.54 4.91 18.79
N VAL A 14 -26.04 4.21 19.80
CA VAL A 14 -26.02 2.74 19.87
C VAL A 14 -27.18 2.13 19.10
N ILE A 15 -26.88 1.20 18.19
CA ILE A 15 -27.87 0.38 17.49
C ILE A 15 -28.44 -0.67 18.45
N ARG A 16 -29.74 -0.58 18.74
CA ARG A 16 -30.39 -1.38 19.80
C ARG A 16 -30.95 -2.73 19.36
N LYS A 17 -31.03 -2.98 18.06
CA LYS A 17 -31.55 -4.23 17.47
C LYS A 17 -30.98 -4.43 16.08
N ASP A 18 -31.00 -5.67 15.60
CA ASP A 18 -30.69 -5.99 14.21
C ASP A 18 -31.43 -5.06 13.25
N GLU A 19 -30.70 -4.49 12.30
CA GLU A 19 -31.27 -3.58 11.31
C GLU A 19 -30.63 -3.75 9.94
N THR A 20 -31.33 -3.23 8.93
CA THR A 20 -30.87 -3.21 7.54
C THR A 20 -30.84 -1.77 7.05
N TRP A 21 -29.72 -1.35 6.48
CA TRP A 21 -29.54 -0.03 5.87
C TRP A 21 -29.63 -0.14 4.36
N GLU A 22 -30.32 0.81 3.74
CA GLU A 22 -30.49 0.92 2.29
C GLU A 22 -30.72 2.38 1.87
N GLY A 23 -30.35 2.71 0.63
CA GLY A 23 -30.52 4.07 0.10
C GLY A 23 -29.41 5.02 0.54
N VAL A 24 -29.77 6.25 0.93
CA VAL A 24 -28.83 7.25 1.44
C VAL A 24 -28.96 7.33 2.96
N ILE A 25 -27.84 7.09 3.65
CA ILE A 25 -27.71 7.14 5.10
C ILE A 25 -26.78 8.30 5.45
N THR A 26 -27.19 9.14 6.38
CA THR A 26 -26.34 10.19 6.94
C THR A 26 -25.91 9.77 8.33
N VAL A 27 -24.61 9.79 8.61
CA VAL A 27 -24.06 9.53 9.94
C VAL A 27 -23.65 10.87 10.53
N THR A 28 -24.31 11.30 11.59
CA THR A 28 -24.12 12.63 12.21
C THR A 28 -23.25 12.61 13.47
N GLY A 29 -23.02 11.42 14.01
CA GLY A 29 -22.12 11.17 15.13
C GLY A 29 -21.74 9.71 15.17
N ASP A 30 -21.00 9.31 16.20
CA ASP A 30 -20.62 7.92 16.38
C ASP A 30 -21.80 6.96 16.32
N VAL A 31 -21.66 5.88 15.56
CA VAL A 31 -22.60 4.77 15.53
C VAL A 31 -21.92 3.54 16.11
N THR A 32 -22.49 3.00 17.18
CA THR A 32 -22.01 1.75 17.78
C THR A 32 -22.95 0.60 17.46
N ILE A 33 -22.42 -0.46 16.84
CA ILE A 33 -23.08 -1.76 16.70
C ILE A 33 -22.59 -2.63 17.86
N PRO A 34 -23.37 -2.81 18.93
CA PRO A 34 -22.92 -3.57 20.11
C PRO A 34 -22.90 -5.08 19.85
N GLU A 35 -22.25 -5.82 20.75
CA GLU A 35 -22.20 -7.28 20.72
C GLU A 35 -23.63 -7.88 20.63
N GLY A 36 -23.78 -8.94 19.84
CA GLY A 36 -25.07 -9.60 19.60
C GLY A 36 -25.97 -8.92 18.57
N ILE A 37 -25.63 -7.71 18.10
CA ILE A 37 -26.37 -7.00 17.05
C ILE A 37 -25.71 -7.16 15.69
N THR A 38 -26.53 -7.38 14.67
CA THR A 38 -26.10 -7.39 13.26
C THR A 38 -26.72 -6.24 12.48
N VAL A 39 -25.87 -5.41 11.87
CA VAL A 39 -26.27 -4.46 10.84
C VAL A 39 -25.95 -5.04 9.46
N ARG A 40 -26.94 -5.02 8.57
CA ARG A 40 -26.80 -5.44 7.17
C ARG A 40 -26.94 -4.21 6.28
N ILE A 41 -26.00 -3.99 5.37
CA ILE A 41 -26.07 -2.88 4.42
C ILE A 41 -26.34 -3.47 3.04
N ARG A 42 -27.42 -3.03 2.39
CA ARG A 42 -27.76 -3.49 1.05
C ARG A 42 -26.80 -2.92 -0.02
N PRO A 43 -26.61 -3.61 -1.15
CA PRO A 43 -25.94 -3.03 -2.32
C PRO A 43 -26.54 -1.68 -2.73
N ASN A 44 -25.72 -0.83 -3.36
CA ASN A 44 -26.11 0.52 -3.78
C ASN A 44 -26.51 1.47 -2.63
N THR A 45 -26.02 1.22 -1.43
CA THR A 45 -26.22 2.15 -0.29
C THR A 45 -25.08 3.16 -0.25
N LEU A 46 -25.44 4.43 -0.13
CA LEU A 46 -24.52 5.55 0.08
C LEU A 46 -24.58 5.98 1.54
N ILE A 47 -23.45 5.92 2.23
CA ILE A 47 -23.32 6.27 3.65
C ILE A 47 -22.39 7.47 3.74
N ARG A 48 -22.95 8.60 4.17
CA ARG A 48 -22.28 9.89 4.28
C ARG A 48 -22.02 10.22 5.75
N PHE A 49 -20.76 10.35 6.13
CA PHE A 49 -20.39 10.82 7.46
C PHE A 49 -20.25 12.34 7.45
N MET A 50 -20.87 13.02 8.42
CA MET A 50 -20.82 14.47 8.52
C MET A 50 -19.37 14.94 8.70
N ALA A 51 -18.89 15.75 7.75
CA ALA A 51 -17.52 16.19 7.71
C ALA A 51 -17.16 17.02 8.96
N ASN A 52 -16.13 16.59 9.69
CA ASN A 52 -15.58 17.22 10.89
C ASN A 52 -16.63 17.48 11.98
N GLN A 53 -17.61 16.58 12.09
CA GLN A 53 -18.68 16.66 13.08
C GLN A 53 -18.85 15.30 13.78
N ASP A 54 -19.16 15.39 15.06
CA ASP A 54 -19.62 14.27 15.89
C ASP A 54 -20.57 14.81 16.97
N ASP A 55 -21.86 14.47 16.84
CA ASP A 55 -22.90 14.90 17.79
C ASP A 55 -22.95 14.03 19.07
N GLU A 56 -22.23 12.90 19.12
CA GLU A 56 -22.11 12.06 20.34
C GLU A 56 -20.90 12.50 21.20
N ALA A 57 -19.91 13.16 20.59
CA ALA A 57 -18.61 13.54 21.16
C ALA A 57 -17.91 12.34 21.86
N GLY A 58 -18.03 11.16 21.26
CA GLY A 58 -17.68 9.86 21.80
C GLY A 58 -16.37 9.31 21.24
N GLY A 59 -16.25 7.98 21.18
CA GLY A 59 -15.30 7.37 20.25
C GLY A 59 -13.81 7.47 20.59
N ILE A 60 -12.98 7.23 19.56
CA ILE A 60 -11.52 7.44 19.60
C ILE A 60 -11.19 8.92 19.31
N ASP A 61 -11.96 9.58 18.46
CA ASP A 61 -11.85 10.99 18.10
C ASP A 61 -13.16 11.74 18.43
N VAL A 62 -13.10 12.59 19.45
CA VAL A 62 -14.24 13.37 19.96
C VAL A 62 -14.80 14.42 18.99
N ALA A 63 -14.24 14.56 17.79
CA ALA A 63 -14.64 15.55 16.79
C ALA A 63 -15.05 14.96 15.44
N LYS A 64 -14.99 13.63 15.26
CA LYS A 64 -15.32 12.96 13.99
C LYS A 64 -16.10 11.69 14.22
N SER A 65 -17.19 11.56 13.46
CA SER A 65 -18.05 10.37 13.51
C SER A 65 -17.31 9.08 13.14
N GLU A 66 -17.58 8.03 13.91
CA GLU A 66 -17.06 6.68 13.72
C GLU A 66 -18.18 5.66 13.52
N LEU A 67 -17.93 4.62 12.72
CA LEU A 67 -18.76 3.41 12.76
C LEU A 67 -18.02 2.33 13.55
N ILE A 68 -18.40 2.20 14.82
CA ILE A 68 -17.81 1.28 15.79
C ILE A 68 -18.58 -0.05 15.76
N VAL A 69 -17.87 -1.14 15.45
CA VAL A 69 -18.43 -2.48 15.31
C VAL A 69 -17.89 -3.38 16.42
N GLU A 70 -18.71 -3.62 17.43
CA GLU A 70 -18.51 -4.63 18.48
C GLU A 70 -19.36 -5.89 18.22
N GLY A 71 -20.45 -5.76 17.48
CA GLY A 71 -21.28 -6.85 16.95
C GLY A 71 -20.82 -7.31 15.56
N ILE A 72 -21.75 -7.36 14.60
CA ILE A 72 -21.49 -7.82 13.23
C ILE A 72 -21.93 -6.76 12.23
N LEU A 73 -21.02 -6.37 11.33
CA LEU A 73 -21.35 -5.58 10.15
C LEU A 73 -21.27 -6.46 8.89
N ARG A 74 -22.37 -6.52 8.13
CA ARG A 74 -22.43 -7.16 6.81
C ARG A 74 -22.66 -6.11 5.72
N ALA A 75 -21.58 -5.62 5.15
CA ALA A 75 -21.57 -4.74 3.99
C ALA A 75 -21.17 -5.56 2.74
N GLU A 76 -22.17 -6.12 2.07
CA GLU A 76 -21.98 -7.03 0.94
C GLU A 76 -22.57 -6.38 -0.32
N GLY A 77 -21.80 -5.46 -0.92
CA GLY A 77 -22.15 -4.79 -2.17
C GLY A 77 -22.01 -5.70 -3.39
N GLN A 78 -22.19 -5.14 -4.58
CA GLN A 78 -21.97 -5.83 -5.86
C GLN A 78 -21.05 -5.00 -6.76
N GLU A 79 -20.40 -5.64 -7.74
CA GLU A 79 -19.45 -4.99 -8.66
C GLU A 79 -20.02 -3.72 -9.31
N LYS A 80 -21.27 -3.76 -9.77
CA LYS A 80 -21.98 -2.61 -10.36
C LYS A 80 -22.72 -1.74 -9.34
N PHE A 81 -22.97 -2.27 -8.15
CA PHE A 81 -23.82 -1.66 -7.12
C PHE A 81 -23.07 -1.67 -5.80
N GLN A 82 -21.94 -0.97 -5.78
CA GLN A 82 -21.07 -0.90 -4.63
C GLN A 82 -21.75 -0.18 -3.47
N ILE A 83 -21.35 -0.52 -2.25
CA ILE A 83 -21.69 0.27 -1.05
C ILE A 83 -20.61 1.34 -0.91
N ARG A 84 -20.96 2.60 -0.65
CA ARG A 84 -19.98 3.67 -0.49
C ARG A 84 -20.05 4.27 0.91
N PHE A 85 -18.91 4.29 1.61
CA PHE A 85 -18.69 5.02 2.85
C PHE A 85 -17.82 6.23 2.53
N THR A 86 -18.33 7.43 2.73
CA THR A 86 -17.71 8.67 2.24
C THR A 86 -18.09 9.88 3.10
N SER A 87 -17.47 11.03 2.81
CA SER A 87 -17.77 12.31 3.43
C SER A 87 -19.15 12.84 3.01
N SER A 88 -19.82 13.60 3.88
CA SER A 88 -21.04 14.35 3.55
C SER A 88 -20.82 15.41 2.48
N ASN A 89 -19.57 15.82 2.23
CA ASN A 89 -19.20 16.71 1.14
C ASN A 89 -19.09 15.98 -0.21
N PHE A 90 -19.14 14.64 -0.22
CA PHE A 90 -19.20 13.88 -1.46
C PHE A 90 -20.54 14.08 -2.16
N THR A 91 -20.46 14.63 -3.38
CA THR A 91 -21.61 14.87 -4.25
C THR A 91 -21.57 13.89 -5.41
N ASP A 92 -22.66 13.15 -5.63
CA ASP A 92 -22.74 12.26 -6.78
C ASP A 92 -22.74 13.07 -8.09
N PRO A 93 -22.20 12.52 -9.20
CA PRO A 93 -22.27 13.16 -10.50
C PRO A 93 -23.72 13.50 -10.89
N GLY A 94 -24.05 14.78 -10.98
CA GLY A 94 -25.38 15.27 -11.34
C GLY A 94 -26.31 15.62 -10.17
N GLU A 95 -25.90 15.36 -8.92
CA GLU A 95 -26.58 15.88 -7.74
C GLU A 95 -26.22 17.37 -7.57
N LYS A 96 -27.22 18.23 -7.33
CA LYS A 96 -26.98 19.62 -6.87
C LYS A 96 -26.56 19.56 -5.39
N GLY A 97 -25.35 19.08 -5.12
CA GLY A 97 -24.81 18.90 -3.78
C GLY A 97 -23.84 19.99 -3.31
N SER A 98 -23.22 19.73 -2.16
CA SER A 98 -22.33 20.61 -1.39
C SER A 98 -21.38 21.44 -2.26
N THR A 99 -21.20 22.72 -1.94
CA THR A 99 -20.15 23.56 -2.56
C THR A 99 -18.76 23.19 -2.06
N LEU A 100 -18.67 22.40 -1.00
CA LEU A 100 -17.43 21.90 -0.41
C LEU A 100 -17.06 20.56 -1.04
N GLN A 101 -15.77 20.38 -1.32
CA GLN A 101 -15.22 19.11 -1.83
C GLN A 101 -14.85 18.20 -0.67
N PRO A 102 -15.05 16.87 -0.77
CA PRO A 102 -14.65 15.94 0.27
C PRO A 102 -13.13 15.99 0.49
N GLN A 103 -12.72 15.97 1.75
CA GLN A 103 -11.31 15.98 2.15
C GLN A 103 -10.96 14.69 2.90
N ALA A 104 -9.73 14.21 2.70
CA ALA A 104 -9.21 13.11 3.47
C ALA A 104 -9.20 13.44 4.97
N GLY A 105 -9.84 12.61 5.79
CA GLY A 105 -9.98 12.84 7.22
C GLY A 105 -11.25 13.60 7.62
N ASP A 106 -12.21 13.78 6.71
CA ASP A 106 -13.52 14.37 7.01
C ASP A 106 -14.31 13.56 8.06
N TRP A 107 -14.07 12.26 8.13
CA TRP A 107 -14.63 11.34 9.13
C TRP A 107 -13.56 10.37 9.61
N TYR A 108 -13.75 9.69 10.73
CA TYR A 108 -12.64 8.95 11.33
C TYR A 108 -12.38 7.61 10.61
N GLY A 109 -13.38 6.72 10.56
CA GLY A 109 -13.22 5.41 9.92
C GLY A 109 -14.21 4.33 10.36
N LEU A 110 -14.04 3.14 9.80
CA LEU A 110 -14.74 1.93 10.22
C LEU A 110 -13.90 1.20 11.28
N ILE A 111 -14.39 1.08 12.51
CA ILE A 111 -13.62 0.51 13.63
C ILE A 111 -14.21 -0.83 14.06
N PHE A 112 -13.55 -1.93 13.73
CA PHE A 112 -13.90 -3.27 14.18
C PHE A 112 -13.15 -3.59 15.47
N ARG A 113 -13.86 -3.75 16.60
CA ARG A 113 -13.23 -4.06 17.89
C ARG A 113 -13.94 -5.18 18.64
N ARG A 114 -13.18 -6.09 19.25
CA ARG A 114 -13.67 -7.08 20.22
C ARG A 114 -14.81 -8.01 19.73
N GLY A 115 -14.92 -8.29 18.43
CA GLY A 115 -16.03 -9.09 17.89
C GLY A 115 -15.75 -10.59 17.78
N GLU A 116 -16.81 -11.42 17.88
CA GLU A 116 -16.85 -12.77 17.29
C GLU A 116 -16.83 -12.63 15.76
N ASP A 117 -15.67 -12.31 15.19
CA ASP A 117 -15.67 -11.53 13.96
C ASP A 117 -16.11 -12.31 12.71
N ARG A 118 -17.41 -12.19 12.44
CA ARG A 118 -18.12 -12.67 11.25
C ARG A 118 -18.45 -11.51 10.32
N SER A 119 -17.88 -10.33 10.57
CA SER A 119 -18.10 -9.15 9.74
C SER A 119 -17.53 -9.34 8.34
N ILE A 120 -18.23 -8.79 7.37
CA ILE A 120 -17.88 -8.89 5.96
C ILE A 120 -17.98 -7.50 5.33
N LEU A 121 -16.91 -7.08 4.67
CA LEU A 121 -16.90 -5.95 3.75
C LEU A 121 -16.50 -6.47 2.37
N SER A 122 -17.42 -6.34 1.41
CA SER A 122 -17.13 -6.67 0.03
C SER A 122 -17.84 -5.80 -0.98
N ASN A 123 -17.13 -5.51 -2.08
CA ASN A 123 -17.59 -4.56 -3.10
C ASN A 123 -18.01 -3.21 -2.48
N CYS A 124 -17.23 -2.74 -1.50
CA CYS A 124 -17.38 -1.44 -0.89
C CYS A 124 -16.35 -0.45 -1.43
N VAL A 125 -16.69 0.83 -1.39
CA VAL A 125 -15.78 1.96 -1.53
C VAL A 125 -15.66 2.64 -0.16
N ILE A 126 -14.45 2.79 0.34
CA ILE A 126 -14.15 3.48 1.60
C ILE A 126 -13.15 4.60 1.29
N GLU A 127 -13.58 5.83 1.46
CA GLU A 127 -12.83 7.02 1.04
C GLU A 127 -13.02 8.22 1.97
N PHE A 128 -12.04 9.11 1.95
CA PHE A 128 -12.02 10.37 2.70
C PHE A 128 -12.08 10.21 4.23
N ALA A 129 -11.84 9.01 4.76
CA ALA A 129 -11.70 8.77 6.20
C ALA A 129 -10.33 9.22 6.71
N TYR A 130 -10.13 9.25 8.03
CA TYR A 130 -8.82 9.37 8.65
C TYR A 130 -8.05 8.06 8.44
N ASP A 131 -8.58 6.97 8.98
CA ASP A 131 -8.20 5.59 8.66
C ASP A 131 -9.40 4.92 7.99
N GLY A 132 -9.22 4.30 6.82
CA GLY A 132 -10.34 3.67 6.11
C GLY A 132 -11.00 2.56 6.95
N ILE A 133 -10.21 1.56 7.34
CA ILE A 133 -10.66 0.45 8.19
C ILE A 133 -9.64 0.21 9.30
N THR A 134 -10.10 0.17 10.54
CA THR A 134 -9.30 -0.14 11.72
C THR A 134 -9.78 -1.43 12.38
N CYS A 135 -8.90 -2.41 12.52
CA CYS A 135 -9.16 -3.68 13.18
C CYS A 135 -8.42 -3.71 14.52
N ILE A 136 -9.13 -3.83 15.64
CA ILE A 136 -8.58 -3.89 17.00
C ILE A 136 -9.04 -5.19 17.65
N ASN A 137 -8.14 -6.15 17.83
CA ASN A 137 -8.47 -7.47 18.38
C ASN A 137 -9.69 -8.09 17.67
N SER A 138 -9.66 -8.05 16.35
CA SER A 138 -10.77 -8.38 15.45
C SER A 138 -10.25 -9.04 14.17
N ALA A 139 -11.13 -9.71 13.43
CA ALA A 139 -10.78 -10.56 12.29
C ALA A 139 -11.79 -10.46 11.14
N PRO A 140 -12.17 -9.25 10.67
CA PRO A 140 -13.16 -9.11 9.63
C PRO A 140 -12.66 -9.69 8.30
N ARG A 141 -13.60 -10.06 7.42
CA ARG A 141 -13.31 -10.43 6.03
C ARG A 141 -13.45 -9.21 5.13
N ILE A 142 -12.33 -8.72 4.61
CA ILE A 142 -12.24 -7.51 3.80
C ILE A 142 -11.80 -7.92 2.39
N PHE A 143 -12.71 -7.97 1.43
CA PHE A 143 -12.36 -8.39 0.08
C PHE A 143 -13.11 -7.69 -1.05
N ARG A 144 -12.46 -7.49 -2.21
CA ARG A 144 -13.06 -6.80 -3.38
C ARG A 144 -13.53 -5.38 -3.08
N ASN A 145 -12.84 -4.68 -2.19
CA ASN A 145 -13.14 -3.28 -1.88
C ASN A 145 -12.16 -2.34 -2.58
N ARG A 146 -12.58 -1.10 -2.77
CA ARG A 146 -11.72 0.04 -3.10
C ARG A 146 -11.54 0.90 -1.85
N ILE A 147 -10.31 1.03 -1.38
CA ILE A 147 -9.97 1.73 -0.14
C ILE A 147 -8.96 2.81 -0.50
N GLU A 148 -9.42 4.05 -0.64
CA GLU A 148 -8.65 5.08 -1.30
C GLU A 148 -8.82 6.48 -0.71
N GLY A 149 -7.81 7.33 -0.88
CA GLY A 149 -7.91 8.73 -0.51
C GLY A 149 -8.16 8.99 0.98
N ASN A 150 -7.82 8.02 1.84
CA ASN A 150 -7.89 8.20 3.30
C ASN A 150 -6.64 8.95 3.79
N TYR A 151 -6.80 9.74 4.85
CA TYR A 151 -5.77 10.66 5.33
C TYR A 151 -4.51 9.92 5.78
N TRP A 152 -4.68 8.77 6.41
CA TRP A 152 -3.62 8.01 7.04
C TRP A 152 -3.53 6.59 6.48
N ASN A 153 -4.09 5.56 7.12
CA ASN A 153 -4.04 4.20 6.59
C ASN A 153 -5.26 3.88 5.72
N GLY A 154 -5.07 3.04 4.70
CA GLY A 154 -6.18 2.33 4.08
C GLY A 154 -6.79 1.31 5.06
N ILE A 155 -5.95 0.40 5.55
CA ILE A 155 -6.31 -0.58 6.59
C ILE A 155 -5.27 -0.58 7.71
N LEU A 156 -5.70 -0.28 8.93
CA LEU A 156 -4.94 -0.43 10.16
C LEU A 156 -5.30 -1.75 10.86
N CYS A 157 -4.33 -2.65 11.00
CA CYS A 157 -4.42 -3.85 11.82
C CYS A 157 -3.71 -3.59 13.15
N ASP A 158 -4.48 -3.30 14.19
CA ASP A 158 -3.99 -3.00 15.53
C ASP A 158 -4.38 -4.10 16.54
N ILE A 159 -3.63 -4.17 17.64
CA ILE A 159 -3.84 -5.02 18.81
C ILE A 159 -4.32 -6.44 18.47
N MET A 160 -3.39 -7.36 18.15
CA MET A 160 -3.70 -8.79 17.95
C MET A 160 -4.78 -9.07 16.89
N SER A 161 -4.97 -8.18 15.92
CA SER A 161 -5.97 -8.38 14.87
C SER A 161 -5.48 -9.38 13.82
N THR A 162 -6.43 -10.12 13.23
CA THR A 162 -6.17 -11.16 12.22
C THR A 162 -7.13 -11.07 11.02
N PRO A 163 -7.37 -9.88 10.43
CA PRO A 163 -8.28 -9.73 9.30
C PRO A 163 -7.81 -10.54 8.09
N LYS A 164 -8.78 -10.95 7.27
CA LYS A 164 -8.53 -11.56 5.96
C LYS A 164 -8.71 -10.51 4.88
N ILE A 165 -7.61 -9.99 4.36
CA ILE A 165 -7.55 -8.89 3.41
C ILE A 165 -7.21 -9.46 2.03
N ASN A 166 -8.21 -9.60 1.15
CA ASN A 166 -7.98 -10.23 -0.15
C ASN A 166 -8.64 -9.52 -1.33
N ASN A 167 -7.98 -9.42 -2.48
CA ASN A 167 -8.59 -8.85 -3.69
C ASN A 167 -9.09 -7.41 -3.53
N ASN A 168 -8.44 -6.60 -2.69
CA ASN A 168 -8.79 -5.18 -2.56
C ASN A 168 -7.86 -4.32 -3.42
N GLN A 169 -8.38 -3.17 -3.85
CA GLN A 169 -7.59 -2.06 -4.38
C GLN A 169 -7.38 -1.06 -3.25
N ILE A 170 -6.15 -0.91 -2.78
CA ILE A 170 -5.80 -0.07 -1.63
C ILE A 170 -4.81 0.99 -2.10
N GLN A 171 -5.32 2.18 -2.43
CA GLN A 171 -4.56 3.13 -3.23
C GLN A 171 -4.62 4.55 -2.67
N ASN A 172 -3.54 5.32 -2.88
CA ASN A 172 -3.53 6.76 -2.62
C ASN A 172 -3.94 7.16 -1.18
N ASN A 173 -3.65 6.31 -0.19
CA ASN A 173 -3.81 6.66 1.23
C ASN A 173 -2.56 7.40 1.72
N GLY A 174 -2.73 8.39 2.60
CA GLY A 174 -1.67 9.34 2.94
C GLY A 174 -0.46 8.73 3.67
N TYR A 175 -0.64 7.59 4.33
CA TYR A 175 0.41 6.87 5.06
C TYR A 175 0.61 5.44 4.53
N ALA A 176 -0.05 4.42 5.07
CA ALA A 176 0.14 3.04 4.62
C ALA A 176 -1.09 2.52 3.88
N GLY A 177 -0.89 1.68 2.86
CA GLY A 177 -1.99 0.87 2.33
C GLY A 177 -2.51 -0.07 3.41
N ILE A 178 -1.62 -0.91 3.95
CA ILE A 178 -1.89 -1.77 5.10
C ILE A 178 -0.82 -1.57 6.17
N ASN A 179 -1.23 -1.35 7.42
CA ASN A 179 -0.34 -1.19 8.56
C ASN A 179 -0.64 -2.24 9.63
N ALA A 180 0.31 -3.15 9.89
CA ALA A 180 0.19 -4.18 10.91
C ALA A 180 1.05 -3.84 12.13
N LYS A 181 0.42 -3.63 13.28
CA LYS A 181 1.09 -3.25 14.53
C LYS A 181 0.53 -4.03 15.73
N ILE A 182 1.25 -3.98 16.85
CA ILE A 182 0.88 -4.58 18.15
C ILE A 182 0.45 -6.05 18.01
N ASN A 183 1.38 -6.91 17.60
CA ASN A 183 1.19 -8.37 17.51
C ASN A 183 0.06 -8.81 16.56
N SER A 184 -0.25 -8.00 15.55
CA SER A 184 -1.28 -8.34 14.56
C SER A 184 -0.71 -9.29 13.49
N SER A 185 -1.54 -10.19 12.99
CA SER A 185 -1.17 -11.20 11.99
C SER A 185 -2.21 -11.28 10.86
N PRO A 186 -2.41 -10.20 10.08
CA PRO A 186 -3.36 -10.21 8.98
C PRO A 186 -2.91 -11.16 7.86
N SER A 187 -3.87 -11.75 7.16
CA SER A 187 -3.64 -12.48 5.91
C SER A 187 -3.87 -11.54 4.73
N ILE A 188 -2.83 -11.30 3.93
CA ILE A 188 -2.81 -10.30 2.85
C ILE A 188 -2.53 -11.01 1.53
N ASN A 189 -3.55 -11.25 0.70
CA ASN A 189 -3.38 -11.94 -0.58
C ASN A 189 -4.14 -11.29 -1.73
N ALA A 190 -3.57 -11.34 -2.94
CA ALA A 190 -4.22 -10.87 -4.15
C ALA A 190 -4.70 -9.41 -4.12
N ASN A 191 -4.10 -8.54 -3.31
CA ASN A 191 -4.45 -7.12 -3.26
C ASN A 191 -3.59 -6.31 -4.24
N GLU A 192 -4.14 -5.22 -4.76
CA GLU A 192 -3.40 -4.19 -5.48
C GLU A 192 -3.17 -3.01 -4.53
N ILE A 193 -1.91 -2.70 -4.22
CA ILE A 193 -1.52 -1.72 -3.20
C ILE A 193 -0.52 -0.73 -3.80
N THR A 194 -1.01 0.45 -4.17
CA THR A 194 -0.25 1.44 -4.99
C THR A 194 -0.50 2.88 -4.53
N GLY A 195 0.43 3.80 -4.82
CA GLY A 195 0.23 5.23 -4.54
C GLY A 195 0.16 5.63 -3.05
N ASN A 196 0.38 4.70 -2.12
CA ASN A 196 0.48 4.98 -0.69
C ASN A 196 1.91 5.41 -0.34
N ARG A 197 2.16 6.02 0.82
CA ARG A 197 3.56 6.26 1.25
C ARG A 197 4.28 4.94 1.48
N TYR A 198 3.66 4.04 2.23
CA TYR A 198 4.11 2.65 2.38
C TYR A 198 3.04 1.71 1.83
N GLY A 199 3.40 0.71 1.03
CA GLY A 199 2.45 -0.30 0.58
C GLY A 199 1.95 -1.13 1.78
N VAL A 200 2.84 -1.91 2.36
CA VAL A 200 2.62 -2.64 3.62
C VAL A 200 3.67 -2.21 4.65
N LEU A 201 3.23 -1.79 5.82
CA LEU A 201 4.07 -1.44 6.96
C LEU A 201 3.86 -2.47 8.08
N VAL A 202 4.95 -3.04 8.58
CA VAL A 202 4.93 -4.03 9.67
C VAL A 202 5.66 -3.46 10.87
N GLN A 203 5.02 -3.44 12.03
CA GLN A 203 5.55 -2.79 13.25
C GLN A 203 5.41 -3.69 14.48
N ASP A 204 6.13 -3.31 15.53
CA ASP A 204 6.20 -3.99 16.82
C ASP A 204 6.65 -5.46 16.66
N VAL A 205 5.80 -6.40 17.05
CA VAL A 205 6.05 -7.85 16.96
C VAL A 205 5.10 -8.53 15.97
N SER A 206 4.47 -7.75 15.10
CA SER A 206 3.48 -8.23 14.12
C SER A 206 4.08 -9.18 13.10
N LYS A 207 3.25 -10.09 12.58
CA LYS A 207 3.66 -11.18 11.68
C LYS A 207 2.61 -11.39 10.58
N PRO A 208 2.45 -10.43 9.66
CA PRO A 208 1.50 -10.56 8.56
C PRO A 208 1.92 -11.69 7.62
N LEU A 209 0.93 -12.39 7.05
CA LEU A 209 1.13 -13.35 5.97
C LEU A 209 0.93 -12.61 4.65
N ILE A 210 2.03 -12.09 4.10
CA ILE A 210 2.05 -11.32 2.83
C ILE A 210 2.38 -12.26 1.66
N GLY A 211 3.07 -13.37 1.91
CA GLY A 211 3.30 -14.41 0.94
C GLY A 211 4.35 -15.43 1.37
N ASP A 212 3.98 -16.69 1.42
CA ASP A 212 4.84 -17.79 1.87
C ASP A 212 4.65 -19.01 0.96
N THR A 213 5.73 -19.40 0.28
CA THR A 213 5.72 -20.54 -0.65
C THR A 213 5.37 -21.87 0.02
N ARG A 214 5.53 -21.99 1.34
CA ARG A 214 5.21 -23.18 2.13
C ARG A 214 3.70 -23.32 2.39
N LEU A 215 2.92 -22.25 2.23
CA LEU A 215 1.49 -22.21 2.56
C LEU A 215 0.55 -22.45 1.35
N GLY A 216 1.09 -22.96 0.24
CA GLY A 216 0.31 -23.30 -0.96
C GLY A 216 0.06 -22.11 -1.90
N GLU A 217 -0.60 -22.36 -3.04
CA GLU A 217 -0.67 -21.41 -4.16
C GLU A 217 -1.47 -20.12 -3.90
N ASN A 218 -2.26 -20.07 -2.83
CA ASN A 218 -3.10 -18.91 -2.51
C ASN A 218 -2.41 -17.89 -1.60
N SER A 219 -1.17 -18.15 -1.17
CA SER A 219 -0.37 -17.20 -0.41
C SER A 219 0.37 -16.23 -1.33
N GLY A 220 0.23 -14.93 -1.07
CA GLY A 220 0.80 -13.86 -1.89
C GLY A 220 -0.14 -13.39 -2.99
N LYS A 221 0.38 -13.27 -4.21
CA LYS A 221 -0.27 -12.74 -5.42
C LYS A 221 -0.70 -11.27 -5.30
N ASN A 222 -0.18 -10.55 -4.31
CA ASN A 222 -0.41 -9.12 -4.22
C ASN A 222 0.43 -8.41 -5.29
N ALA A 223 -0.10 -7.31 -5.82
CA ALA A 223 0.64 -6.37 -6.63
C ALA A 223 0.91 -5.13 -5.76
N ILE A 224 2.16 -4.98 -5.30
CA ILE A 224 2.58 -3.95 -4.34
C ILE A 224 3.70 -3.14 -4.99
N TYR A 225 3.33 -2.06 -5.66
CA TYR A 225 4.26 -1.27 -6.47
C TYR A 225 3.83 0.20 -6.51
N ASN A 226 4.71 1.08 -7.02
CA ASN A 226 4.44 2.52 -7.13
C ASN A 226 3.96 3.17 -5.81
N ASN A 227 4.44 2.68 -4.66
CA ASN A 227 4.31 3.36 -3.38
C ASN A 227 5.46 4.38 -3.23
N LEU A 228 5.23 5.47 -2.50
CA LEU A 228 6.10 6.66 -2.54
C LEU A 228 7.46 6.42 -1.87
N GLU A 229 7.51 5.66 -0.78
CA GLU A 229 8.74 5.36 -0.07
C GLU A 229 9.11 3.88 -0.19
N PHE A 230 8.26 2.98 0.30
CA PHE A 230 8.52 1.54 0.25
C PHE A 230 7.24 0.77 -0.10
N ASN A 231 7.38 -0.28 -0.89
CA ASN A 231 6.33 -1.27 -1.12
C ASN A 231 6.11 -2.13 0.13
N LEU A 232 7.20 -2.52 0.81
CA LEU A 232 7.13 -3.23 2.09
C LEU A 232 8.19 -2.68 3.05
N TYR A 233 7.75 -2.17 4.19
CA TYR A 233 8.62 -1.75 5.28
C TYR A 233 8.43 -2.69 6.47
N ASN A 234 9.44 -3.53 6.74
CA ASN A 234 9.53 -4.30 7.96
C ASN A 234 10.21 -3.48 9.08
N HIS A 235 9.41 -2.85 9.93
CA HIS A 235 9.86 -2.16 11.14
C HIS A 235 9.77 -3.08 12.38
N THR A 236 10.06 -4.37 12.20
CA THR A 236 10.10 -5.39 13.27
C THR A 236 11.42 -6.14 13.23
N LYS A 237 11.70 -6.95 14.26
CA LYS A 237 12.82 -7.92 14.26
C LYS A 237 12.45 -9.27 13.66
N ASN A 238 11.20 -9.47 13.28
CA ASN A 238 10.74 -10.74 12.75
C ASN A 238 11.10 -10.85 11.27
N VAL A 239 11.40 -12.07 10.82
CA VAL A 239 11.41 -12.37 9.38
C VAL A 239 9.99 -12.26 8.85
N VAL A 240 9.81 -11.49 7.77
CA VAL A 240 8.54 -11.33 7.07
C VAL A 240 8.61 -12.06 5.74
N TYR A 241 7.71 -13.01 5.53
CA TYR A 241 7.59 -13.71 4.26
C TYR A 241 6.62 -12.94 3.35
N ALA A 242 7.13 -12.49 2.21
CA ALA A 242 6.41 -11.73 1.19
C ALA A 242 6.66 -12.29 -0.22
N GLN A 243 6.87 -13.59 -0.32
CA GLN A 243 7.08 -14.31 -1.57
C GLN A 243 5.81 -14.31 -2.42
N ARG A 244 5.96 -14.53 -3.73
CA ARG A 244 4.89 -14.61 -4.73
C ARG A 244 4.08 -13.32 -4.85
N ASN A 245 4.70 -12.17 -4.64
CA ASN A 245 4.08 -10.88 -4.92
C ASN A 245 4.73 -10.24 -6.14
N ASP A 246 3.96 -9.40 -6.84
CA ASP A 246 4.40 -8.55 -7.92
C ASP A 246 4.81 -7.20 -7.33
N TRP A 247 6.10 -6.87 -7.45
CA TRP A 247 6.68 -5.65 -6.90
C TRP A 247 6.79 -4.54 -7.94
N GLY A 248 6.22 -4.76 -9.14
CA GLY A 248 6.32 -3.85 -10.28
C GLY A 248 7.66 -4.05 -11.00
N ASP A 249 8.67 -3.27 -10.62
CA ASP A 249 10.05 -3.52 -11.07
C ASP A 249 10.65 -4.69 -10.27
N ASN A 250 10.24 -5.90 -10.65
CA ASN A 250 10.66 -7.12 -9.97
C ASN A 250 12.18 -7.37 -10.00
N PHE A 251 12.92 -6.71 -10.92
CA PHE A 251 14.39 -6.79 -10.96
C PHE A 251 15.04 -5.96 -9.85
N ASN A 252 14.43 -4.82 -9.51
CA ASN A 252 14.93 -3.90 -8.48
C ASN A 252 13.99 -3.81 -7.27
N ALA A 253 13.18 -4.85 -7.03
CA ALA A 253 12.15 -4.88 -5.98
C ALA A 253 12.73 -4.53 -4.61
N ASP A 254 13.93 -5.04 -4.35
CA ASP A 254 14.72 -4.83 -3.13
C ASP A 254 14.85 -3.35 -2.75
N ARG A 255 15.04 -2.46 -3.73
CA ARG A 255 15.15 -1.00 -3.51
C ARG A 255 13.91 -0.38 -2.85
N PHE A 256 12.76 -1.02 -2.99
CA PHE A 256 11.49 -0.58 -2.44
C PHE A 256 11.03 -1.45 -1.26
N ILE A 257 11.91 -2.32 -0.77
CA ILE A 257 11.75 -3.06 0.46
C ILE A 257 12.68 -2.40 1.49
N HIS A 258 12.23 -2.31 2.73
CA HIS A 258 13.06 -1.80 3.83
C HIS A 258 13.09 -2.83 4.95
N ASP A 259 14.24 -3.47 5.13
CA ASP A 259 14.42 -4.59 6.05
C ASP A 259 15.80 -4.59 6.73
N ASP A 260 16.40 -5.76 6.94
CA ASP A 260 17.68 -5.90 7.63
C ASP A 260 18.89 -5.47 6.79
N ASP A 261 18.77 -5.47 5.46
CA ASP A 261 19.82 -5.01 4.55
C ASP A 261 20.02 -3.49 4.63
N GLU A 262 18.94 -2.70 4.78
CA GLU A 262 19.03 -1.27 5.06
C GLU A 262 19.42 -0.97 6.51
N ASN A 263 18.92 -1.78 7.45
CA ASN A 263 19.13 -1.57 8.87
C ASN A 263 19.03 -2.88 9.66
N ASN A 264 20.19 -3.39 10.08
CA ASN A 264 20.36 -4.63 10.83
C ASN A 264 19.58 -4.75 12.16
N LYS A 265 18.87 -3.71 12.60
CA LYS A 265 17.95 -3.77 13.74
C LYS A 265 16.58 -4.35 13.36
N PHE A 266 16.27 -4.39 12.06
CA PHE A 266 15.06 -4.98 11.53
C PHE A 266 15.30 -6.42 11.08
N GLY A 267 14.22 -7.14 10.80
CA GLY A 267 14.26 -8.52 10.32
C GLY A 267 14.16 -8.58 8.80
N LEU A 268 14.69 -9.64 8.22
CA LEU A 268 14.67 -9.92 6.79
C LEU A 268 13.27 -9.97 6.20
N VAL A 269 13.11 -9.42 5.00
CA VAL A 269 11.97 -9.66 4.13
C VAL A 269 12.34 -10.70 3.08
N VAL A 270 11.69 -11.87 3.14
CA VAL A 270 11.83 -12.91 2.12
C VAL A 270 10.81 -12.67 1.02
N PHE A 271 11.18 -11.94 -0.02
CA PHE A 271 10.27 -11.55 -1.10
C PHE A 271 10.38 -12.39 -2.38
N THR A 272 11.41 -13.23 -2.51
CA THR A 272 11.60 -14.12 -3.67
C THR A 272 11.08 -15.54 -3.38
N PRO A 273 10.47 -16.24 -4.35
CA PRO A 273 10.26 -15.84 -5.74
C PRO A 273 9.20 -14.75 -5.87
N VAL A 274 9.31 -13.89 -6.89
CA VAL A 274 8.30 -12.88 -7.23
C VAL A 274 7.16 -13.50 -8.07
N TYR A 275 6.02 -12.83 -8.12
CA TYR A 275 4.91 -13.11 -9.03
C TYR A 275 4.87 -12.00 -10.09
N SER A 276 4.60 -12.31 -11.36
CA SER A 276 4.50 -11.29 -12.42
C SER A 276 3.18 -11.47 -13.17
N THR A 277 2.45 -10.37 -13.31
CA THR A 277 1.13 -10.33 -13.97
C THR A 277 1.17 -10.23 -15.49
N GLY A 278 2.36 -10.05 -16.10
CA GLY A 278 2.53 -9.96 -17.56
C GLY A 278 3.89 -10.48 -18.04
N ASN A 279 3.86 -11.49 -18.92
CA ASN A 279 4.93 -12.04 -19.76
C ASN A 279 6.39 -11.75 -19.35
N ILE A 280 6.76 -12.13 -18.14
CA ILE A 280 8.11 -12.61 -17.88
C ILE A 280 7.92 -14.06 -17.49
N SER A 281 8.24 -14.98 -18.41
CA SER A 281 8.18 -16.39 -18.03
C SER A 281 9.20 -16.60 -16.90
N TYR A 282 8.89 -17.50 -15.95
CA TYR A 282 9.85 -17.91 -14.91
C TYR A 282 11.22 -18.34 -15.50
N LEU A 283 11.27 -18.70 -16.80
CA LEU A 283 12.47 -19.00 -17.57
C LEU A 283 13.29 -17.76 -17.97
N GLU A 284 12.66 -16.61 -18.23
CA GLU A 284 13.37 -15.33 -18.49
C GLU A 284 14.02 -14.78 -17.21
N PHE A 285 13.36 -14.95 -16.05
CA PHE A 285 13.94 -14.60 -14.75
C PHE A 285 15.07 -15.55 -14.34
N LYS A 286 15.02 -16.84 -14.72
CA LYS A 286 16.12 -17.81 -14.55
C LYS A 286 17.39 -17.41 -15.29
N ASN A 287 17.26 -16.79 -16.46
CA ASN A 287 18.40 -16.33 -17.25
C ASN A 287 19.04 -15.05 -16.70
N ILE A 288 18.31 -14.26 -15.90
CA ILE A 288 18.83 -13.05 -15.23
C ILE A 288 19.35 -13.36 -13.82
N ALA A 289 18.72 -14.30 -13.11
CA ALA A 289 19.26 -14.88 -11.88
C ALA A 289 20.55 -15.72 -12.10
N ALA A 290 20.84 -16.08 -13.36
CA ALA A 290 22.15 -16.62 -13.75
C ALA A 290 23.27 -15.55 -13.74
N ASP A 291 22.90 -14.26 -13.80
CA ASP A 291 23.82 -13.12 -13.75
C ASP A 291 23.79 -12.36 -12.40
N ALA A 292 22.85 -12.69 -11.48
CA ALA A 292 23.05 -12.44 -10.07
C ALA A 292 24.20 -13.35 -9.58
N PRO A 293 25.12 -12.89 -8.71
CA PRO A 293 26.30 -13.65 -8.34
C PRO A 293 25.90 -14.96 -7.67
N THR A 294 25.79 -16.01 -8.48
CA THR A 294 25.68 -17.38 -8.02
C THR A 294 27.07 -17.74 -7.55
N ASP A 295 27.25 -17.74 -6.23
CA ASP A 295 28.44 -18.22 -5.53
C ASP A 295 28.94 -19.49 -6.23
N THR A 296 29.97 -19.33 -7.06
CA THR A 296 30.43 -20.32 -8.03
C THR A 296 30.89 -21.57 -7.28
N LYS A 297 30.97 -22.73 -7.94
CA LYS A 297 31.58 -23.92 -7.32
C LYS A 297 32.97 -23.63 -6.72
N ALA A 298 33.71 -22.70 -7.31
CA ALA A 298 35.00 -22.22 -6.82
C ALA A 298 34.89 -21.42 -5.51
N GLU A 299 33.88 -20.56 -5.36
CA GLU A 299 33.65 -19.81 -4.13
C GLU A 299 33.08 -20.68 -3.01
N GLN A 300 32.26 -21.68 -3.34
CA GLN A 300 31.82 -22.71 -2.38
C GLN A 300 33.01 -23.55 -1.88
N GLU A 301 33.93 -23.92 -2.76
CA GLU A 301 35.14 -24.63 -2.37
C GLU A 301 36.08 -23.74 -1.53
N LYS A 302 36.17 -22.45 -1.85
CA LYS A 302 36.89 -21.45 -1.04
C LYS A 302 36.30 -21.34 0.36
N ARG A 303 34.96 -21.28 0.49
CA ARG A 303 34.26 -21.19 1.77
C ARG A 303 34.37 -22.48 2.59
N ARG A 304 34.37 -23.66 1.94
CA ARG A 304 34.67 -24.94 2.60
C ARG A 304 36.10 -24.98 3.16
N LYS A 305 37.09 -24.48 2.41
CA LYS A 305 38.48 -24.35 2.87
C LYS A 305 38.59 -23.37 4.05
N GLU A 306 37.89 -22.23 3.99
CA GLU A 306 37.85 -21.25 5.08
C GLU A 306 37.26 -21.83 6.39
N ILE A 307 36.19 -22.61 6.29
CA ILE A 307 35.59 -23.34 7.43
C ILE A 307 36.59 -24.36 8.00
N GLU A 308 37.30 -25.10 7.13
CA GLU A 308 38.28 -26.09 7.56
C GLU A 308 39.50 -25.43 8.25
N ASP A 309 39.97 -24.31 7.72
CA ASP A 309 41.06 -23.53 8.31
C ASP A 309 40.68 -22.92 9.66
N LEU A 310 39.46 -22.36 9.79
CA LEU A 310 38.92 -21.86 11.07
C LEU A 310 38.80 -22.99 12.11
N LYS A 311 38.34 -24.18 11.71
CA LYS A 311 38.30 -25.36 12.59
C LYS A 311 39.69 -25.77 13.07
N ARG A 312 40.69 -25.75 12.17
CA ARG A 312 42.08 -26.04 12.52
C ARG A 312 42.66 -25.00 13.48
N GLN A 313 42.40 -23.72 13.25
CA GLN A 313 42.83 -22.63 14.13
C GLN A 313 42.23 -22.76 15.54
N LEU A 314 40.92 -23.00 15.63
CA LEU A 314 40.23 -23.22 16.91
C LEU A 314 40.66 -24.50 17.63
N ALA A 315 41.09 -25.54 16.90
CA ALA A 315 41.65 -26.76 17.49
C ALA A 315 43.10 -26.60 17.97
N GLN A 316 43.89 -25.73 17.32
CA GLN A 316 45.27 -25.41 17.72
C GLN A 316 45.34 -24.38 18.85
N ALA A 317 44.27 -23.61 19.06
CA ALA A 317 44.08 -22.77 20.23
C ALA A 317 43.99 -23.65 21.49
N LYS A 318 45.13 -23.84 22.17
CA LYS A 318 45.20 -24.64 23.40
C LYS A 318 44.15 -24.17 24.43
N PRO A 319 43.43 -25.08 25.10
CA PRO A 319 42.55 -24.70 26.20
C PRO A 319 43.38 -24.01 27.28
N THR A 320 42.98 -22.81 27.67
CA THR A 320 43.66 -21.97 28.67
C THR A 320 43.64 -22.53 30.09
N ASP A 321 43.13 -23.75 30.30
CA ASP A 321 42.80 -24.22 31.64
C ASP A 321 43.73 -25.31 32.18
N LYS A 322 44.77 -25.74 31.44
CA LYS A 322 45.79 -26.62 32.02
C LYS A 322 47.22 -26.30 31.56
N ALA A 323 48.04 -26.02 32.57
CA ALA A 323 49.50 -25.85 32.60
C ALA A 323 50.01 -24.40 32.48
N GLY A 324 50.70 -23.95 33.54
CA GLY A 324 51.28 -22.61 33.70
C GLY A 324 52.22 -22.21 32.56
N GLY A 325 51.73 -21.35 31.68
CA GLY A 325 52.53 -20.54 30.79
C GLY A 325 52.84 -19.21 31.46
N ALA A 326 54.06 -19.04 31.95
CA ALA A 326 54.56 -17.77 32.46
C ALA A 326 54.47 -16.67 31.38
N GLY A 327 53.80 -15.54 31.69
CA GLY A 327 53.98 -14.28 30.94
C GLY A 327 52.75 -13.52 30.44
N LEU A 328 51.51 -14.01 30.58
CA LEU A 328 50.31 -13.29 30.08
C LEU A 328 49.49 -12.66 31.20
N THR A 329 49.19 -11.37 31.05
CA THR A 329 48.33 -10.58 31.93
C THR A 329 46.86 -11.03 31.82
N GLU A 330 46.05 -10.72 32.84
CA GLU A 330 44.63 -11.08 32.86
C GLU A 330 43.85 -10.45 31.69
N SER A 331 44.20 -9.22 31.31
CA SER A 331 43.61 -8.53 30.15
C SER A 331 43.89 -9.24 28.83
N GLU A 332 45.10 -9.79 28.66
CA GLU A 332 45.45 -10.56 27.45
C GLU A 332 44.73 -11.91 27.39
N ARG A 333 44.41 -12.52 28.54
CA ARG A 333 43.59 -13.73 28.60
C ARG A 333 42.14 -13.45 28.24
N GLN A 334 41.56 -12.37 28.75
CA GLN A 334 40.20 -11.94 28.43
C GLN A 334 40.05 -11.60 26.94
N LYS A 335 41.01 -10.85 26.38
CA LYS A 335 41.01 -10.53 24.95
C LYS A 335 41.10 -11.78 24.08
N ARG A 336 41.98 -12.73 24.41
CA ARG A 336 42.09 -14.01 23.68
C ARG A 336 40.82 -14.86 23.79
N ALA A 337 40.16 -14.86 24.95
CA ALA A 337 38.89 -15.55 25.13
C ALA A 337 37.76 -14.91 24.30
N GLU A 338 37.73 -13.58 24.21
CA GLU A 338 36.77 -12.85 23.39
C GLU A 338 37.01 -13.08 21.88
N ASP A 339 38.27 -13.04 21.44
CA ASP A 339 38.64 -13.31 20.05
C ASP A 339 38.28 -14.75 19.65
N ALA A 340 38.57 -15.74 20.51
CA ALA A 340 38.16 -17.14 20.29
C ALA A 340 36.63 -17.32 20.27
N ARG A 341 35.87 -16.49 21.02
CA ARG A 341 34.41 -16.48 20.95
C ARG A 341 33.91 -15.94 19.61
N LYS A 342 34.45 -14.82 19.15
CA LYS A 342 34.10 -14.23 17.84
C LYS A 342 34.43 -15.18 16.69
N GLU A 343 35.54 -15.89 16.77
CA GLU A 343 35.91 -16.91 15.77
C GLU A 343 34.97 -18.12 15.78
N LYS A 344 34.51 -18.57 16.96
CA LYS A 344 33.48 -19.62 17.07
C LYS A 344 32.12 -19.18 16.50
N GLU A 345 31.71 -17.94 16.76
CA GLU A 345 30.49 -17.36 16.20
C GLU A 345 30.57 -17.25 14.68
N ARG A 346 31.72 -16.80 14.14
CA ARG A 346 31.99 -16.75 12.70
C ARG A 346 31.96 -18.14 12.06
N LEU A 347 32.52 -19.16 12.74
CA LEU A 347 32.48 -20.54 12.25
C LEU A 347 31.03 -21.06 12.18
N ALA A 348 30.23 -20.83 13.22
CA ALA A 348 28.83 -21.28 13.25
C ALA A 348 28.00 -20.63 12.12
N LEU A 349 28.20 -19.33 11.87
CA LEU A 349 27.54 -18.62 10.77
C LEU A 349 27.91 -19.20 9.40
N LEU A 350 29.20 -19.46 9.15
CA LEU A 350 29.67 -20.03 7.88
C LEU A 350 29.17 -21.46 7.68
N GLU A 351 29.11 -22.27 8.73
CA GLU A 351 28.54 -23.62 8.68
C GLU A 351 27.03 -23.62 8.38
N GLU A 352 26.29 -22.69 8.99
CA GLU A 352 24.86 -22.54 8.73
C GLU A 352 24.58 -22.08 7.30
N GLN A 353 25.36 -21.12 6.79
CA GLN A 353 25.28 -20.67 5.39
C GLN A 353 25.56 -21.82 4.41
N LEU A 354 26.60 -22.63 4.65
CA LEU A 354 26.91 -23.78 3.81
C LEU A 354 25.78 -24.84 3.85
N LYS A 355 25.18 -25.06 5.02
CA LYS A 355 24.05 -25.98 5.20
C LYS A 355 22.80 -25.49 4.46
N GLN A 356 22.49 -24.21 4.51
CA GLN A 356 21.37 -23.62 3.78
C GLN A 356 21.58 -23.72 2.26
N GLN A 357 22.79 -23.43 1.78
CA GLN A 357 23.15 -23.59 0.36
C GLN A 357 23.03 -25.05 -0.13
N GLU A 358 23.46 -26.03 0.68
CA GLU A 358 23.33 -27.45 0.36
C GLU A 358 21.86 -27.90 0.30
N GLN A 359 21.01 -27.39 1.20
CA GLN A 359 19.57 -27.66 1.16
C GLN A 359 18.90 -27.06 -0.08
N ILE A 360 19.31 -25.87 -0.49
CA ILE A 360 18.85 -25.25 -1.75
C ILE A 360 19.24 -26.14 -2.94
N ARG A 361 20.47 -26.66 -2.98
CA ARG A 361 20.93 -27.57 -4.03
C ARG A 361 20.11 -28.86 -4.10
N ILE A 362 19.90 -29.52 -2.96
CA ILE A 362 19.11 -30.76 -2.88
C ILE A 362 17.67 -30.52 -3.34
N GLU A 363 17.07 -29.41 -2.95
CA GLU A 363 15.70 -29.06 -3.37
C GLU A 363 15.62 -28.71 -4.86
N GLN A 364 16.65 -28.06 -5.43
CA GLN A 364 16.77 -27.83 -6.87
C GLN A 364 16.89 -29.15 -7.66
N GLU A 365 17.73 -30.07 -7.19
CA GLU A 365 17.89 -31.41 -7.79
C GLU A 365 16.58 -32.21 -7.73
N ARG A 366 15.88 -32.16 -6.58
CA ARG A 366 14.58 -32.80 -6.38
C ARG A 366 13.50 -32.23 -7.31
N ARG A 367 13.49 -30.92 -7.53
CA ARG A 367 12.56 -30.25 -8.47
C ARG A 367 12.87 -30.59 -9.92
N LEU A 368 14.14 -30.66 -10.31
CA LEU A 368 14.53 -31.09 -11.65
C LEU A 368 14.13 -32.54 -11.91
N ALA A 369 14.25 -33.41 -10.90
CA ALA A 369 13.77 -34.79 -10.98
C ALA A 369 12.24 -34.86 -11.12
N LEU A 370 11.50 -34.07 -10.35
CA LEU A 370 10.04 -34.02 -10.42
C LEU A 370 9.55 -33.48 -11.78
N GLN A 371 10.27 -32.48 -12.34
CA GLN A 371 9.97 -31.93 -13.66
C GLN A 371 10.17 -32.98 -14.76
N LYS A 372 11.29 -33.73 -14.73
CA LYS A 372 11.52 -34.83 -15.68
C LYS A 372 10.42 -35.88 -15.60
N GLN A 373 9.97 -36.20 -14.39
CA GLN A 373 8.86 -37.13 -14.17
C GLN A 373 7.53 -36.61 -14.75
N GLN A 374 7.22 -35.32 -14.55
CA GLN A 374 6.02 -34.69 -15.11
C GLN A 374 6.05 -34.62 -16.64
N GLU A 375 7.21 -34.35 -17.24
CA GLU A 375 7.40 -34.36 -18.70
C GLU A 375 7.23 -35.77 -19.29
N GLU A 376 7.69 -36.80 -18.59
CA GLU A 376 7.46 -38.20 -18.97
C GLU A 376 5.98 -38.60 -18.86
N ASP A 377 5.28 -38.16 -17.81
CA ASP A 377 3.85 -38.43 -17.62
C ASP A 377 2.97 -37.67 -18.62
N GLN A 378 3.35 -36.44 -18.98
CA GLN A 378 2.70 -35.69 -20.07
C GLN A 378 2.90 -36.34 -21.43
N LYS A 379 4.10 -36.86 -21.74
CA LYS A 379 4.34 -37.60 -22.98
C LYS A 379 3.51 -38.88 -23.07
N LYS A 380 3.35 -39.61 -21.97
CA LYS A 380 2.47 -40.79 -21.89
C LYS A 380 1.00 -40.42 -22.09
N THR A 381 0.56 -39.30 -21.51
CA THR A 381 -0.83 -38.82 -21.61
C THR A 381 -1.16 -38.31 -23.03
N ALA A 382 -0.23 -37.59 -23.66
CA ALA A 382 -0.39 -37.10 -25.03
C ALA A 382 -0.47 -38.25 -26.05
N ALA A 383 0.35 -39.30 -25.89
CA ALA A 383 0.29 -40.50 -26.72
C ALA A 383 -1.05 -41.25 -26.61
N ALA A 384 -1.71 -41.20 -25.44
CA ALA A 384 -3.03 -41.79 -25.23
C ALA A 384 -4.17 -40.97 -25.86
N ALA A 385 -4.01 -39.66 -26.00
CA ALA A 385 -5.02 -38.75 -26.53
C ALA A 385 -5.10 -38.73 -28.08
N THR A 386 -3.99 -38.99 -28.78
CA THR A 386 -3.95 -38.99 -30.26
C THR A 386 -4.77 -40.13 -30.90
N VAL A 387 -5.20 -41.12 -30.12
CA VAL A 387 -5.93 -42.30 -30.63
C VAL A 387 -7.45 -42.07 -30.73
N LYS A 388 -8.00 -40.96 -30.21
CA LYS A 388 -9.46 -40.77 -30.12
C LYS A 388 -9.96 -39.37 -30.48
N GLN A 389 -10.18 -39.06 -31.77
CA GLN A 389 -11.21 -38.09 -32.18
C GLN A 389 -11.80 -38.41 -33.58
N PRO A 390 -13.14 -38.32 -33.77
CA PRO A 390 -13.80 -38.35 -35.08
C PRO A 390 -14.15 -36.93 -35.61
N VAL A 391 -14.26 -36.81 -36.93
CA VAL A 391 -14.48 -35.56 -37.70
C VAL A 391 -15.97 -35.21 -37.83
N VAL A 392 -16.35 -33.94 -37.69
CA VAL A 392 -17.68 -33.39 -38.10
C VAL A 392 -17.52 -32.02 -38.77
N THR A 393 -18.21 -31.82 -39.88
CA THR A 393 -18.29 -30.59 -40.72
C THR A 393 -19.68 -29.94 -40.58
N VAL A 394 -19.84 -28.63 -40.89
CA VAL A 394 -20.93 -28.01 -41.72
C VAL A 394 -21.02 -26.46 -41.60
N ASN A 395 -20.87 -25.80 -42.76
CA ASN A 395 -21.51 -24.65 -43.48
C ASN A 395 -21.94 -23.27 -42.90
N LYS A 396 -21.84 -22.27 -43.80
CA LYS A 396 -22.14 -20.82 -43.79
C LYS A 396 -23.44 -20.46 -44.54
N GLU A 397 -24.09 -19.34 -44.16
CA GLU A 397 -24.85 -18.32 -44.96
C GLU A 397 -25.70 -17.47 -43.97
N ALA A 398 -26.15 -16.21 -44.13
CA ALA A 398 -26.04 -15.12 -45.12
C ALA A 398 -26.49 -13.78 -44.43
N ALA A 399 -26.32 -12.64 -45.12
CA ALA A 399 -26.45 -11.25 -44.65
C ALA A 399 -27.83 -10.58 -44.86
N ALA A 400 -28.10 -9.42 -44.22
CA ALA A 400 -28.75 -8.23 -44.83
C ALA A 400 -28.81 -7.00 -43.88
N THR A 401 -28.68 -5.83 -44.52
CA THR A 401 -28.54 -4.43 -44.06
C THR A 401 -29.88 -3.70 -43.84
N ILE A 402 -29.92 -2.54 -43.14
CA ILE A 402 -30.60 -1.27 -43.54
C ILE A 402 -30.22 -0.12 -42.58
N THR A 403 -30.04 1.08 -43.15
CA THR A 403 -29.53 2.36 -42.62
C THR A 403 -30.63 3.44 -42.39
N THR A 404 -30.40 4.30 -41.39
CA THR A 404 -30.62 5.79 -41.27
C THR A 404 -31.99 6.45 -41.56
N THR A 405 -32.43 7.36 -40.67
CA THR A 405 -32.51 8.84 -40.87
C THR A 405 -33.25 9.60 -39.74
N THR A 406 -32.65 10.70 -39.25
CA THR A 406 -33.27 11.97 -38.75
C THR A 406 -33.09 13.04 -39.87
N PRO A 407 -33.65 14.29 -39.89
CA PRO A 407 -33.84 15.22 -38.76
C PRO A 407 -34.95 16.34 -38.83
N ASP A 408 -35.00 17.13 -37.75
CA ASP A 408 -35.21 18.60 -37.60
C ASP A 408 -36.58 19.32 -37.74
N ALA A 409 -36.86 20.24 -36.78
CA ALA A 409 -37.24 21.66 -37.00
C ALA A 409 -37.65 22.43 -35.71
N SER A 410 -37.30 23.71 -35.71
CA SER A 410 -37.27 24.81 -34.71
C SER A 410 -38.59 25.54 -34.35
N THR A 411 -38.59 26.38 -33.28
CA THR A 411 -38.98 27.84 -33.20
C THR A 411 -39.20 28.32 -31.71
N THR A 412 -38.47 29.29 -31.11
CA THR A 412 -38.46 30.80 -31.06
C THR A 412 -39.29 31.52 -29.97
N ASN A 413 -38.68 32.61 -29.44
CA ASN A 413 -39.19 33.83 -28.74
C ASN A 413 -39.17 33.87 -27.18
N ALA A 414 -39.08 35.01 -26.48
CA ALA A 414 -38.23 36.22 -26.49
C ALA A 414 -38.72 37.14 -25.32
N ALA A 415 -37.77 37.66 -24.51
CA ALA A 415 -37.70 38.92 -23.74
C ALA A 415 -38.87 39.53 -22.90
N SER A 416 -38.57 39.94 -21.65
CA SER A 416 -38.77 41.33 -21.15
C SER A 416 -37.90 41.64 -19.90
N ALA A 417 -37.64 42.92 -19.65
CA ALA A 417 -36.60 43.48 -18.78
C ALA A 417 -37.11 44.57 -17.80
N GLY A 418 -36.31 44.90 -16.77
CA GLY A 418 -36.38 46.09 -15.89
C GLY A 418 -36.57 45.72 -14.40
N THR A 419 -35.85 46.24 -13.38
CA THR A 419 -35.06 47.49 -13.24
C THR A 419 -34.14 47.38 -12.00
N ALA A 420 -33.00 48.10 -12.00
CA ALA A 420 -32.01 48.17 -10.90
C ALA A 420 -32.28 49.32 -9.91
N PRO A 421 -31.62 49.31 -8.72
CA PRO A 421 -30.70 50.39 -8.37
C PRO A 421 -29.32 49.93 -7.80
N LYS A 422 -28.29 50.77 -8.00
CA LYS A 422 -26.87 50.69 -7.55
C LYS A 422 -26.63 51.51 -6.25
N PRO A 423 -25.40 51.64 -5.69
CA PRO A 423 -24.33 50.67 -5.40
C PRO A 423 -23.83 50.75 -3.92
N VAL A 424 -23.27 49.69 -3.36
CA VAL A 424 -22.42 49.77 -2.14
C VAL A 424 -21.08 49.09 -2.43
N GLU A 425 -20.00 49.78 -2.07
CA GLU A 425 -18.59 49.50 -2.36
C GLU A 425 -18.15 48.04 -2.13
N SER A 426 -17.46 47.48 -3.12
CA SER A 426 -16.86 46.16 -3.10
C SER A 426 -15.48 46.17 -2.42
N LYS A 427 -15.35 45.43 -1.32
CA LYS A 427 -14.06 44.91 -0.82
C LYS A 427 -13.56 43.80 -1.77
N PRO A 428 -12.26 43.66 -2.05
CA PRO A 428 -11.77 42.71 -3.05
C PRO A 428 -12.18 41.28 -2.71
N ALA A 429 -12.87 40.62 -3.63
CA ALA A 429 -13.15 39.20 -3.59
C ALA A 429 -11.84 38.42 -3.62
N ALA A 430 -11.67 37.50 -2.66
CA ALA A 430 -10.67 36.43 -2.76
C ALA A 430 -10.98 35.59 -4.02
N PRO A 431 -9.96 35.11 -4.73
CA PRO A 431 -10.14 34.52 -6.05
C PRO A 431 -11.06 33.29 -6.00
N VAL A 432 -12.07 33.33 -6.86
CA VAL A 432 -12.96 32.21 -7.19
C VAL A 432 -12.10 31.08 -7.76
N PHE A 433 -12.04 29.95 -7.05
CA PHE A 433 -11.36 28.75 -7.54
C PHE A 433 -12.26 28.04 -8.56
N VAL A 434 -11.80 27.99 -9.81
CA VAL A 434 -12.44 27.22 -10.88
C VAL A 434 -11.86 25.80 -10.84
N PRO A 435 -12.67 24.74 -10.73
CA PRO A 435 -12.16 23.38 -10.56
C PRO A 435 -11.43 22.93 -11.84
N THR A 436 -10.15 22.64 -11.72
CA THR A 436 -9.38 21.98 -12.78
C THR A 436 -9.21 20.51 -12.39
N LYS A 437 -9.72 19.62 -13.25
CA LYS A 437 -9.63 18.16 -13.13
C LYS A 437 -8.29 17.73 -12.53
N MET A 438 -8.31 17.01 -11.41
CA MET A 438 -7.22 16.12 -11.01
C MET A 438 -7.43 14.82 -11.80
N ALA A 439 -6.41 14.34 -12.53
CA ALA A 439 -6.49 13.09 -13.28
C ALA A 439 -5.72 11.98 -12.57
N ASN A 440 -6.30 10.78 -12.54
CA ASN A 440 -5.64 9.56 -12.05
C ASN A 440 -4.64 8.97 -13.07
N GLU A 441 -4.64 9.42 -14.33
CA GLU A 441 -3.69 9.03 -15.38
C GLU A 441 -3.32 10.24 -16.25
N LEU A 442 -2.03 10.52 -16.38
CA LEU A 442 -1.48 11.55 -17.27
C LEU A 442 -1.06 10.94 -18.61
N ASP A 443 -1.35 11.62 -19.71
CA ASP A 443 -0.90 11.27 -21.06
C ASP A 443 0.61 11.50 -21.24
N ASN A 444 1.21 12.36 -20.40
CA ASN A 444 2.61 12.74 -20.45
C ASN A 444 3.32 12.54 -19.09
N ASN A 445 4.66 12.57 -19.11
CA ASN A 445 5.48 12.50 -17.89
C ASN A 445 6.18 13.85 -17.66
N PRO A 446 5.47 14.85 -17.08
CA PRO A 446 5.93 16.22 -17.01
C PRO A 446 7.12 16.40 -16.06
N LYS A 447 8.13 17.16 -16.51
CA LYS A 447 9.39 17.39 -15.80
C LYS A 447 9.49 18.80 -15.22
N ALA A 448 10.37 18.98 -14.22
CA ALA A 448 10.74 20.30 -13.73
C ALA A 448 11.58 21.04 -14.80
N LEU A 449 11.04 22.15 -15.29
CA LEU A 449 11.65 23.04 -16.28
C LEU A 449 12.69 23.98 -15.65
N GLN A 450 12.40 24.49 -14.44
CA GLN A 450 13.28 25.39 -13.72
C GLN A 450 13.36 24.96 -12.26
N LYS A 451 14.60 24.90 -11.74
CA LYS A 451 14.88 24.53 -10.34
C LYS A 451 15.62 25.68 -9.65
N VAL A 452 15.12 26.05 -8.48
CA VAL A 452 15.77 26.98 -7.55
C VAL A 452 16.37 26.16 -6.41
N SER A 453 17.64 26.38 -6.09
CA SER A 453 18.32 25.70 -4.98
C SER A 453 17.88 26.29 -3.62
N PRO A 454 17.79 25.46 -2.56
CA PRO A 454 17.43 25.93 -1.22
C PRO A 454 18.52 26.77 -0.59
N VAL A 455 18.11 27.79 0.17
CA VAL A 455 19.03 28.58 0.99
C VAL A 455 19.17 27.91 2.36
N MET A 456 20.34 27.31 2.61
CA MET A 456 20.61 26.63 3.88
C MET A 456 20.65 27.62 5.06
N PRO A 457 19.91 27.37 6.16
CA PRO A 457 20.01 28.17 7.38
C PRO A 457 21.43 28.13 7.98
N ASP A 458 21.89 29.25 8.57
CA ASP A 458 23.28 29.37 9.07
C ASP A 458 23.62 28.35 10.17
N LEU A 459 22.63 28.00 11.01
CA LEU A 459 22.74 26.95 12.01
C LEU A 459 22.99 25.57 11.36
N ALA A 460 22.28 25.25 10.26
CA ALA A 460 22.44 24.00 9.53
C ALA A 460 23.78 23.94 8.76
N LYS A 461 24.26 25.08 8.24
CA LYS A 461 25.60 25.21 7.63
C LYS A 461 26.72 24.96 8.64
N LYS A 462 26.63 25.56 9.83
CA LYS A 462 27.62 25.35 10.93
C LYS A 462 27.66 23.89 11.39
N ALA A 463 26.52 23.22 11.38
CA ALA A 463 26.39 21.79 11.72
C ALA A 463 26.81 20.83 10.58
N LYS A 464 27.24 21.35 9.41
CA LYS A 464 27.64 20.57 8.22
C LYS A 464 26.58 19.56 7.75
N LEU A 465 25.30 19.90 7.92
CA LEU A 465 24.20 19.03 7.52
C LEU A 465 24.10 19.00 5.99
N ASN A 466 24.24 17.80 5.41
CA ASN A 466 24.08 17.53 3.99
C ASN A 466 23.05 16.40 3.82
N GLY A 467 22.19 16.50 2.82
CA GLY A 467 21.22 15.45 2.55
C GLY A 467 20.23 15.82 1.45
N THR A 468 19.23 14.96 1.26
CA THR A 468 18.14 15.18 0.30
C THR A 468 16.80 15.22 1.01
N VAL A 469 16.00 16.25 0.72
CA VAL A 469 14.60 16.33 1.13
C VAL A 469 13.76 15.88 -0.05
N SER A 470 12.91 14.87 0.14
CA SER A 470 11.96 14.46 -0.88
C SER A 470 10.59 15.06 -0.57
N MET A 471 9.90 15.54 -1.60
CA MET A 471 8.66 16.30 -1.46
C MET A 471 7.65 15.87 -2.51
N ARG A 472 6.39 15.71 -2.11
CA ARG A 472 5.24 15.54 -3.00
C ARG A 472 4.69 16.92 -3.33
N VAL A 473 4.56 17.25 -4.61
CA VAL A 473 4.17 18.57 -5.10
C VAL A 473 2.93 18.43 -5.98
N LEU A 474 1.86 19.16 -5.66
CA LEU A 474 0.73 19.33 -6.55
C LEU A 474 1.12 20.41 -7.55
N VAL A 475 1.21 20.04 -8.80
CA VAL A 475 1.46 20.98 -9.88
C VAL A 475 0.12 21.39 -10.47
N GLY A 476 -0.14 22.69 -10.47
CA GLY A 476 -1.30 23.29 -11.10
C GLY A 476 -1.28 23.15 -12.62
N THR A 477 -2.39 23.46 -13.27
CA THR A 477 -2.50 23.38 -14.74
C THR A 477 -1.59 24.36 -15.48
N ASP A 478 -1.03 25.36 -14.78
CA ASP A 478 -0.06 26.30 -15.31
C ASP A 478 1.40 25.84 -15.10
N GLY A 479 1.62 24.65 -14.53
CA GLY A 479 2.96 24.11 -14.25
C GLY A 479 3.58 24.64 -12.97
N LYS A 480 2.85 25.40 -12.13
CA LYS A 480 3.39 25.90 -10.86
C LYS A 480 3.03 24.99 -9.67
N PRO A 481 3.89 24.90 -8.66
CA PRO A 481 3.54 24.26 -7.39
C PRO A 481 2.37 24.99 -6.71
N GLU A 482 1.34 24.23 -6.35
CA GLU A 482 0.20 24.72 -5.55
C GLU A 482 0.26 24.19 -4.11
N GLU A 483 0.51 22.89 -3.95
CA GLU A 483 0.68 22.24 -2.64
C GLU A 483 2.00 21.48 -2.57
N ILE A 484 2.61 21.44 -1.38
CA ILE A 484 3.90 20.79 -1.18
C ILE A 484 3.90 20.07 0.17
N TYR A 485 4.12 18.76 0.15
CA TYR A 485 4.27 17.91 1.33
C TYR A 485 5.67 17.32 1.39
N VAL A 486 6.30 17.33 2.57
CA VAL A 486 7.62 16.71 2.76
C VAL A 486 7.44 15.22 3.07
N SER A 487 7.99 14.34 2.22
CA SER A 487 7.92 12.89 2.38
C SER A 487 9.12 12.35 3.18
N LYS A 488 10.34 12.71 2.80
CA LYS A 488 11.58 12.25 3.46
C LYS A 488 12.32 13.39 4.16
N ARG A 489 12.58 13.19 5.45
CA ARG A 489 13.30 14.14 6.33
C ARG A 489 14.81 13.88 6.35
N ILE A 490 15.60 14.90 6.69
CA ILE A 490 17.05 14.76 6.91
C ILE A 490 17.33 14.80 8.42
N GLY A 491 17.43 13.63 9.05
CA GLY A 491 18.03 13.49 10.38
C GLY A 491 17.08 13.58 11.58
N ASN A 492 17.66 13.80 12.77
CA ASN A 492 16.96 13.81 14.05
C ASN A 492 16.00 15.00 14.19
N LYS A 493 14.95 14.79 15.00
CA LYS A 493 13.78 15.65 15.25
C LYS A 493 14.07 17.15 15.48
N ASP A 494 15.26 17.50 15.94
CA ASP A 494 15.63 18.88 16.32
C ASP A 494 15.89 19.82 15.13
N TRP A 495 16.20 19.30 13.93
CA TRP A 495 16.61 20.11 12.76
C TRP A 495 15.64 20.02 11.57
N ASP A 496 14.68 19.10 11.62
CA ASP A 496 13.77 18.78 10.51
C ASP A 496 13.01 20.01 10.01
N GLN A 497 12.46 20.81 10.92
CA GLN A 497 11.55 21.88 10.53
C GLN A 497 12.25 22.98 9.73
N MET A 498 13.42 23.44 10.18
CA MET A 498 14.16 24.50 9.49
C MET A 498 14.72 24.09 8.12
N ILE A 499 15.10 22.81 7.97
CA ILE A 499 15.60 22.26 6.70
C ILE A 499 14.44 22.06 5.71
N ASN A 500 13.30 21.57 6.22
CA ASN A 500 12.08 21.39 5.44
C ASN A 500 11.55 22.74 4.94
N ASP A 501 11.53 23.77 5.78
CA ASP A 501 11.08 25.11 5.39
C ASP A 501 11.94 25.70 4.27
N ALA A 502 13.26 25.51 4.34
CA ALA A 502 14.19 25.94 3.28
C ALA A 502 13.97 25.18 1.96
N ALA A 503 13.67 23.88 2.02
CA ALA A 503 13.34 23.07 0.85
C ALA A 503 11.98 23.47 0.23
N ILE A 504 10.95 23.69 1.07
CA ILE A 504 9.65 24.20 0.64
C ILE A 504 9.79 25.55 -0.05
N ALA A 505 10.54 26.48 0.55
CA ALA A 505 10.76 27.82 -0.02
C ALA A 505 11.43 27.78 -1.40
N ALA A 506 12.33 26.82 -1.64
CA ALA A 506 12.92 26.59 -2.95
C ALA A 506 11.93 26.00 -3.95
N VAL A 507 11.24 24.92 -3.59
CA VAL A 507 10.33 24.22 -4.51
C VAL A 507 9.13 25.07 -4.90
N LYS A 508 8.66 25.99 -4.03
CA LYS A 508 7.63 26.99 -4.39
C LYS A 508 8.02 27.89 -5.57
N GLN A 509 9.31 27.98 -5.89
CA GLN A 509 9.83 28.79 -6.99
C GLN A 509 10.20 27.95 -8.22
N TRP A 510 9.93 26.64 -8.20
CA TRP A 510 10.16 25.78 -9.35
C TRP A 510 9.04 25.95 -10.39
N LEU A 511 9.36 25.63 -11.63
CA LEU A 511 8.40 25.56 -12.73
C LEU A 511 8.44 24.17 -13.34
N PHE A 512 7.28 23.59 -13.64
CA PHE A 512 7.10 22.26 -14.20
C PHE A 512 6.41 22.32 -15.55
N GLU A 513 6.58 21.27 -16.35
CA GLU A 513 5.74 21.01 -17.52
C GLU A 513 4.29 20.78 -17.08
N GLN A 514 3.34 21.14 -17.94
CA GLN A 514 1.92 20.91 -17.69
C GLN A 514 1.59 19.42 -17.79
N GLY A 515 0.83 18.90 -16.84
CA GLY A 515 0.26 17.56 -16.94
C GLY A 515 -0.92 17.58 -17.89
N LEU A 516 -0.99 16.63 -18.82
CA LEU A 516 -2.08 16.50 -19.78
C LEU A 516 -2.87 15.22 -19.51
N SER A 517 -4.18 15.27 -19.65
CA SER A 517 -5.06 14.09 -19.62
C SER A 517 -6.16 14.27 -20.65
N GLY A 518 -6.21 13.37 -21.63
CA GLY A 518 -7.00 13.55 -22.84
C GLY A 518 -6.61 14.81 -23.63
N GLY A 519 -5.33 15.20 -23.60
CA GLY A 519 -4.79 16.40 -24.25
C GLY A 519 -5.15 17.73 -23.56
N VAL A 520 -5.82 17.70 -22.40
CA VAL A 520 -6.21 18.91 -21.64
C VAL A 520 -5.29 19.07 -20.42
N PRO A 521 -4.82 20.29 -20.10
CA PRO A 521 -4.08 20.54 -18.87
C PRO A 521 -4.87 20.16 -17.61
N VAL A 522 -4.28 19.32 -16.78
CA VAL A 522 -4.84 18.83 -15.51
C VAL A 522 -3.82 19.00 -14.40
N LYS A 523 -4.32 19.12 -13.15
CA LYS A 523 -3.43 19.12 -12.00
C LYS A 523 -2.91 17.72 -11.75
N TYR A 524 -1.69 17.62 -11.25
CA TYR A 524 -1.08 16.32 -10.98
C TYR A 524 -0.09 16.36 -9.82
N TRP A 525 0.08 15.21 -9.18
CA TRP A 525 1.08 15.03 -8.15
C TRP A 525 2.40 14.54 -8.76
N THR A 526 3.50 15.16 -8.34
CA THR A 526 4.86 14.69 -8.66
C THR A 526 5.72 14.65 -7.41
N VAL A 527 6.78 13.85 -7.43
CA VAL A 527 7.76 13.79 -6.34
C VAL A 527 9.06 14.44 -6.81
N VAL A 528 9.54 15.39 -6.02
CA VAL A 528 10.82 16.06 -6.27
C VAL A 528 11.80 15.80 -5.13
N THR A 529 13.08 15.70 -5.49
CA THR A 529 14.17 15.59 -4.53
C THR A 529 14.99 16.88 -4.56
N VAL A 530 15.09 17.55 -3.42
CA VAL A 530 15.84 18.78 -3.22
C VAL A 530 17.15 18.44 -2.51
N LEU A 531 18.26 18.88 -3.09
CA LEU A 531 19.58 18.68 -2.51
C LEU A 531 19.91 19.83 -1.57
N MET A 532 20.18 19.52 -0.31
CA MET A 532 20.56 20.49 0.72
C MET A 532 22.09 20.52 0.82
N LYS A 533 22.70 21.62 0.37
CA LYS A 533 24.16 21.84 0.35
C LYS A 533 24.52 23.28 0.68
#